data_AF-A0A1Y2L2Q1-F1
#
_entry.id   AF-A0A1Y2L2Q1-F1
#
_cell.length_a   1.000
_cell.length_b   1.000
_cell.length_c   1.000
_cell.angle_alpha   90.00
_cell.angle_beta   90.00
_cell.angle_gamma   90.00
#
_symmetry.space_group_name_H-M   'P 1'
#
loop_
_entity.id
_entity.type
_entity.pdbx_description
1 polymer ?
#
loop_
_entity_poly.entity_id
_entity_poly.type
_entity_poly.pdbx_seq_one_letter_code
_entity_poly.pdbx_strand_id
1 'polypeptide(L)' 'MEPLCFDHPDPQRAEKEAILRSLDAAEFKALYVVTRKAASMARQNGDMDRLYALTRGLKTLQRISGERGFVLAVRRPSP' A
#
# COMPACT_ATOMS: atom_id res chain seq x y z
N MET A 1 12.44 -0.67 3.89
CA MET A 1 11.19 0.00 3.45
C MET A 1 10.06 -0.51 4.33
N GLU A 2 9.35 0.39 4.99
CA GLU A 2 8.24 0.04 5.87
C GLU A 2 6.91 -0.09 5.11
N PRO A 3 5.95 -0.90 5.57
CA PRO A 3 4.60 -0.95 5.01
C PRO A 3 3.90 0.41 5.06
N LEU A 4 3.15 0.76 4.00
CA LEU A 4 2.36 1.97 3.97
C LEU A 4 1.08 1.81 4.82
N CYS A 5 0.95 2.61 5.86
CA CYS A 5 -0.22 2.66 6.74
C CYS A 5 -0.83 4.06 6.76
N PHE A 6 -2.16 4.13 6.83
CA PHE A 6 -2.88 5.35 7.15
C PHE A 6 -3.83 5.14 8.32
N ASP A 7 -3.78 6.03 9.28
CA ASP A 7 -4.78 6.14 10.34
C ASP A 7 -6.07 6.79 9.79
N HIS A 8 -7.10 6.86 10.64
CA HIS A 8 -8.32 7.59 10.29
C HIS A 8 -8.82 8.41 11.48
N PRO A 9 -8.75 9.76 11.39
CA PRO A 9 -8.10 10.55 10.34
C PRO A 9 -6.56 10.41 10.36
N ASP A 10 -5.90 10.60 9.21
CA ASP A 10 -4.42 10.67 9.14
C ASP A 10 -4.01 12.10 8.77
N PRO A 11 -3.40 12.87 9.69
CA PRO A 11 -3.01 14.27 9.45
C PRO A 11 -1.90 14.41 8.40
N GLN A 12 -1.09 13.36 8.21
CA GLN A 12 0.03 13.34 7.27
C GLN A 12 -0.37 12.76 5.91
N ARG A 13 -1.68 12.56 5.66
CA ARG A 13 -2.15 11.92 4.42
C ARG A 13 -1.64 12.63 3.17
N ALA A 14 -1.75 13.96 3.13
CA ALA A 14 -1.35 14.75 1.99
C ALA A 14 0.16 14.62 1.69
N GLU A 15 0.98 14.68 2.73
CA GLU A 15 2.43 14.55 2.63
C GLU A 15 2.85 13.15 2.17
N LYS A 16 2.32 12.10 2.80
CA LYS A 16 2.57 10.72 2.39
C LYS A 16 2.21 10.50 0.93
N GLU A 17 1.06 11.01 0.49
CA GLU A 17 0.65 10.89 -0.92
C GLU A 17 1.53 11.69 -1.89
N ALA A 18 2.08 12.83 -1.48
CA ALA A 18 3.05 13.58 -2.28
C ALA A 18 4.33 12.76 -2.49
N ILE A 19 4.85 12.14 -1.42
CA ILE A 19 6.01 11.22 -1.49
C ILE A 19 5.71 10.05 -2.45
N LEU A 20 4.54 9.42 -2.33
CA LEU A 20 4.15 8.31 -3.21
C LEU A 20 4.13 8.70 -4.70
N ARG A 21 3.80 9.96 -5.02
CA ARG A 21 3.82 10.46 -6.40
C ARG A 21 5.23 10.74 -6.90
N SER A 22 6.16 11.12 -6.02
CA SER A 22 7.56 11.37 -6.38
C SER A 22 8.43 10.10 -6.43
N LEU A 23 8.02 9.00 -5.78
CA LEU A 23 8.76 7.73 -5.82
C LEU A 23 8.94 7.22 -7.25
N ASP A 24 10.08 6.62 -7.55
CA ASP A 24 10.24 5.91 -8.82
C ASP A 24 9.30 4.70 -8.91
N ALA A 25 9.11 4.18 -10.12
CA ALA A 25 8.15 3.10 -10.35
C ALA A 25 8.57 1.76 -9.69
N ALA A 26 9.87 1.50 -9.55
CA ALA A 26 10.39 0.30 -8.93
C ALA A 26 10.20 0.35 -7.40
N GLU A 27 10.55 1.47 -6.76
CA GLU A 27 10.32 1.74 -5.34
C GLU A 27 8.84 1.67 -5.00
N PHE A 28 7.98 2.29 -5.82
CA PHE A 28 6.54 2.26 -5.62
C PHE A 28 5.99 0.83 -5.67
N LYS A 29 6.43 0.02 -6.63
CA LYS A 29 6.05 -1.40 -6.73
C LYS A 29 6.58 -2.21 -5.54
N ALA A 30 7.81 -1.94 -5.09
CA ALA A 30 8.36 -2.57 -3.90
C ALA A 30 7.54 -2.25 -2.64
N LEU A 31 7.14 -0.99 -2.46
CA LEU A 31 6.29 -0.56 -1.36
C LEU A 31 4.93 -1.26 -1.38
N TYR A 32 4.33 -1.42 -2.56
CA TYR A 32 3.11 -2.19 -2.72
C TYR A 32 3.26 -3.64 -2.28
N VAL A 33 4.35 -4.32 -2.68
CA VAL A 33 4.61 -5.72 -2.28
C VAL A 33 4.78 -5.84 -0.76
N VAL A 34 5.58 -4.96 -0.15
CA VAL A 34 5.81 -4.96 1.31
C VAL A 34 4.51 -4.70 2.07
N THR A 35 3.74 -3.69 1.65
CA THR A 35 2.45 -3.35 2.27
C THR A 35 1.44 -4.50 2.17
N ARG A 36 1.38 -5.16 1.01
CA ARG A 36 0.50 -6.30 0.79
C ARG A 36 0.89 -7.51 1.64
N LYS A 37 2.18 -7.80 1.77
CA LYS A 37 2.67 -8.88 2.65
C LYS A 37 2.29 -8.60 4.11
N ALA A 38 2.49 -7.37 4.58
CA ALA A 38 2.08 -6.96 5.92
C ALA A 38 0.58 -7.12 6.14
N ALA A 39 -0.25 -6.73 5.17
CA ALA A 39 -1.71 -6.88 5.27
C ALA A 39 -2.13 -8.36 5.33
N SER A 40 -1.47 -9.22 4.55
CA SER A 40 -1.70 -10.66 4.61
C SER A 40 -1.36 -11.24 5.98
N MET A 41 -0.23 -10.84 6.58
CA MET A 41 0.16 -11.28 7.92
C MET A 41 -0.79 -10.77 9.00
N ALA A 42 -1.19 -9.48 8.94
CA ALA A 42 -2.15 -8.91 9.88
C ALA A 42 -3.49 -9.65 9.83
N ARG A 43 -3.98 -9.98 8.62
CA ARG A 43 -5.18 -10.81 8.44
C ARG A 43 -5.03 -12.20 9.04
N GLN A 44 -3.90 -12.87 8.82
CA GLN A 44 -3.65 -14.22 9.36
C GLN A 44 -3.60 -14.22 10.89
N ASN A 45 -3.09 -13.14 11.49
CA ASN A 45 -2.95 -13.01 12.93
C ASN A 45 -4.21 -12.42 13.62
N GLY A 46 -5.25 -12.06 12.87
CA GLY A 46 -6.44 -11.40 13.41
C GLY A 46 -6.21 -9.96 13.91
N ASP A 47 -5.11 -9.33 13.50
CA ASP A 47 -4.77 -7.93 13.84
C ASP A 47 -5.57 -6.97 12.94
N MET A 48 -6.84 -6.78 13.31
CA MET A 48 -7.80 -6.03 12.49
C MET A 48 -7.47 -4.55 12.40
N ASP A 49 -7.01 -3.93 13.48
CA ASP A 49 -6.65 -2.51 13.50
C ASP A 49 -5.51 -2.22 12.52
N ARG A 50 -4.45 -3.03 12.57
CA ARG A 50 -3.35 -2.92 11.63
C ARG A 50 -3.77 -3.26 10.21
N LEU A 51 -4.63 -4.26 10.03
CA LEU A 51 -5.17 -4.62 8.72
C LEU A 51 -5.95 -3.46 8.09
N TYR A 52 -6.76 -2.74 8.85
CA TYR A 52 -7.50 -1.58 8.34
C TYR A 52 -6.57 -0.44 7.91
N ALA A 53 -5.55 -0.13 8.72
CA ALA A 53 -4.55 0.88 8.36
C ALA A 53 -3.77 0.52 7.08
N LEU A 54 -3.36 -0.74 6.94
CA LEU A 54 -2.68 -1.26 5.76
C LEU A 54 -3.58 -1.29 4.52
N THR A 55 -4.86 -1.63 4.68
CA THR A 55 -5.83 -1.66 3.58
C THR A 55 -6.06 -0.26 3.00
N ARG A 56 -6.09 0.78 3.85
CA ARG A 56 -6.11 2.18 3.39
C ARG A 56 -4.85 2.53 2.60
N GLY A 57 -3.69 2.04 3.03
CA GLY A 57 -2.42 2.15 2.29
C GLY A 57 -2.51 1.51 0.91
N LEU A 58 -2.95 0.25 0.84
CA LEU A 58 -3.11 -0.49 -0.42
C LEU A 58 -4.05 0.21 -1.41
N LYS A 59 -5.21 0.70 -0.95
CA LYS A 59 -6.14 1.46 -1.79
C LYS A 59 -5.51 2.75 -2.33
N THR A 60 -4.71 3.43 -1.51
CA THR A 60 -4.01 4.65 -1.91
C THR A 60 -2.96 4.35 -2.98
N LEU A 61 -2.18 3.27 -2.81
CA LEU A 61 -1.21 2.83 -3.82
C LEU A 61 -1.89 2.46 -5.14
N GLN A 62 -3.00 1.73 -5.10
CA GLN A 62 -3.75 1.35 -6.30
C GLN A 62 -4.30 2.58 -7.05
N ARG A 63 -4.84 3.56 -6.33
CA ARG A 63 -5.31 4.81 -6.91
C ARG A 63 -4.17 5.57 -7.59
N ILE A 64 -3.07 5.79 -6.87
CA ILE A 64 -1.91 6.54 -7.39
C ILE A 64 -1.25 5.79 -8.56
N SER A 65 -1.20 4.45 -8.56
CA SER A 65 -0.69 3.71 -9.71
C SER A 65 -1.54 3.91 -10.96
N GLY A 66 -2.88 4.00 -10.80
CA GLY A 66 -3.79 4.34 -11.88
C GLY A 66 -3.57 5.75 -12.42
N GLU A 67 -3.39 6.73 -11.52
CA GLU A 67 -3.01 8.11 -11.88
C GLU A 67 -1.68 8.17 -12.65
N ARG A 68 -0.73 7.29 -12.30
CA ARG A 68 0.61 7.22 -12.90
C ARG A 68 0.69 6.32 -14.14
N GLY A 69 -0.41 5.74 -14.60
CA GLY A 69 -0.47 4.96 -15.83
C GLY A 69 0.18 3.58 -15.78
N PHE A 70 0.38 2.98 -14.60
CA PHE A 70 0.89 1.60 -14.50
C PHE A 70 0.09 0.73 -13.53
N VAL A 71 0.06 -0.57 -13.81
CA VAL A 71 -0.69 -1.54 -13.03
C VAL A 71 0.18 -2.18 -11.96
N LEU A 72 -0.30 -2.19 -10.72
CA LEU A 72 0.24 -3.03 -9.65
C LEU A 72 -0.24 -4.46 -9.86
N ALA A 73 0.49 -5.22 -10.69
CA ALA A 73 0.15 -6.60 -10.99
C ALA A 73 0.20 -7.44 -9.71
N VAL A 74 -0.95 -7.99 -9.34
CA VAL A 74 -1.01 -9.13 -8.43
C VAL A 74 -0.62 -10.35 -9.26
N ARG A 75 0.63 -10.84 -9.13
CA ARG A 75 0.88 -12.23 -9.52
C ARG A 75 -0.05 -13.08 -8.64
N ARG A 76 -1.16 -13.57 -9.20
CA ARG A 76 -1.81 -14.76 -8.65
C ARG A 76 -0.77 -15.87 -8.82
N PRO A 77 -0.44 -16.64 -7.78
CA PRO A 77 0.25 -17.90 -8.03
C PRO A 77 -0.60 -18.66 -9.06
N SER A 78 0.03 -19.10 -10.15
CA SER A 78 -0.61 -20.03 -11.08
C SER A 78 -1.11 -21.24 -10.28
N PRO A 79 -2.28 -21.79 -10.60
CA PRO A 79 -2.82 -22.97 -9.92
C PRO A 79 -1.86 -24.16 -10.00
#